data_AF-A0A919GNI4-F1
#
_entry.id   AF-A0A919GNI4-F1
#
_cell.length_a   1.000
_cell.length_b   1.000
_cell.length_c   1.000
_cell.angle_alpha   90.00
_cell.angle_beta   90.00
_cell.angle_gamma   90.00
#
_symmetry.space_group_name_H-M   'P 1'
#
loop_
_entity.id
_entity.type
_entity.pdbx_description
1 polymer ?
#
loop_
_entity_poly.entity_id
_entity_poly.type
_entity_poly.pdbx_seq_one_letter_code
_entity_poly.pdbx_strand_id
1 'polypeptide(L)'
;MGEKGDAPNGEPLVGGTVNAGRSSGGVPWSTARRRVPRPALHTRLRALRHHGFEGGPLPVRLTSDGREQLTFVPGEVVLPPFPSWALTEPALASVGKLLRRLCPDRLRPRGTGPPPLGRRLADS
;
A
#
# COMPACT_ATOMS: atom_id res chain seq x y z
N MET A 1 -15.33 -38.18 3.41
CA MET A 1 -14.73 -37.96 2.07
C MET A 1 -15.60 -36.95 1.34
N GLY A 2 -15.09 -35.75 1.09
CA GLY A 2 -15.82 -34.69 0.38
C GLY A 2 -15.78 -33.32 1.06
N GLU A 3 -14.59 -32.79 1.38
CA GLU A 3 -14.45 -31.34 1.58
C GLU A 3 -14.81 -30.65 0.26
N LYS A 4 -15.99 -30.03 0.23
CA LYS A 4 -16.41 -29.17 -0.87
C LYS A 4 -15.59 -27.88 -0.74
N GLY A 5 -14.43 -27.87 -1.39
CA GLY A 5 -13.54 -26.72 -1.45
C GLY A 5 -14.30 -25.47 -1.85
N ASP A 6 -14.17 -24.43 -1.03
CA ASP A 6 -14.59 -23.06 -1.32
C ASP A 6 -13.85 -22.58 -2.58
N ALA A 7 -14.45 -22.81 -3.74
CA ALA A 7 -13.98 -22.21 -4.98
C ALA A 7 -14.13 -20.69 -4.83
N PRO A 8 -13.06 -19.89 -5.07
CA PRO A 8 -13.09 -18.47 -4.74
C PRO A 8 -13.92 -17.70 -5.77
N ASN A 9 -15.20 -17.45 -5.46
CA ASN A 9 -16.15 -16.64 -6.24
C ASN A 9 -15.85 -15.12 -6.23
N GLY A 10 -14.56 -14.73 -6.24
CA GLY A 10 -14.14 -13.33 -6.27
C GLY A 10 -13.60 -12.93 -7.64
N GLU A 11 -14.11 -11.82 -8.17
CA GLU A 11 -13.58 -11.16 -9.36
C GLU A 11 -12.13 -10.73 -9.14
N PRO A 12 -11.21 -11.08 -10.05
CA PRO A 12 -9.83 -10.63 -9.96
C PRO A 12 -9.77 -9.10 -10.08
N LEU A 13 -9.09 -8.46 -9.13
CA LEU A 13 -8.80 -7.05 -9.24
C LEU A 13 -7.62 -6.86 -10.19
N VAL A 14 -7.85 -6.07 -11.23
CA VAL A 14 -6.81 -5.63 -12.15
C VAL A 14 -5.97 -4.57 -11.44
N GLY A 15 -4.83 -4.99 -10.90
CA GLY A 15 -3.92 -4.11 -10.16
C GLY A 15 -3.09 -4.86 -9.12
N GLY A 16 -1.81 -4.50 -9.03
CA GLY A 16 -0.84 -5.10 -8.10
C GLY A 16 0.19 -5.97 -8.81
N THR A 17 1.44 -5.50 -8.86
CA THR A 17 2.57 -6.26 -9.44
C THR A 17 3.07 -7.37 -8.51
N VAL A 18 2.75 -7.30 -7.22
CA VAL A 18 3.27 -8.20 -6.17
C VAL A 18 2.18 -8.93 -5.37
N ASN A 19 0.91 -8.53 -5.49
CA ASN A 19 -0.22 -9.15 -4.80
C ASN A 19 -1.39 -9.31 -5.77
N ALA A 20 -1.96 -10.52 -5.87
CA ALA A 20 -3.20 -10.75 -6.60
C ALA A 20 -4.39 -10.44 -5.68
N GLY A 21 -5.04 -9.29 -5.90
CA GLY A 21 -6.26 -8.91 -5.18
C GLY A 21 -7.50 -9.54 -5.82
N ARG A 22 -8.52 -9.84 -5.01
CA ARG A 22 -9.85 -10.25 -5.49
C ARG A 22 -10.94 -9.49 -4.75
N SER A 23 -11.93 -8.98 -5.45
CA SER A 23 -13.17 -8.45 -4.86
C SER A 23 -14.25 -9.52 -4.93
N SER A 24 -15.03 -9.68 -3.88
CA SER A 24 -16.22 -10.54 -3.97
C SER A 24 -17.38 -9.73 -4.58
N GLY A 25 -18.12 -10.34 -5.50
CA GLY A 25 -19.17 -9.66 -6.27
C GLY A 25 -20.16 -8.89 -5.38
N GLY A 26 -20.28 -7.58 -5.62
CA GLY A 26 -21.24 -6.70 -4.94
C GLY A 26 -20.94 -6.33 -3.48
N VAL A 27 -19.83 -6.79 -2.89
CA VAL A 27 -19.51 -6.54 -1.46
C VAL A 27 -18.31 -5.60 -1.29
N PRO A 28 -18.27 -4.77 -0.23
CA PRO A 28 -17.32 -3.66 -0.08
C PRO A 28 -15.91 -4.09 0.39
N TRP A 29 -15.48 -5.32 0.10
CA TRP A 29 -14.22 -5.86 0.58
C TRP A 29 -13.42 -6.58 -0.50
N SER A 30 -12.11 -6.56 -0.33
CA SER A 30 -11.10 -7.17 -1.18
C SER A 30 -10.22 -8.13 -0.37
N THR A 31 -9.72 -9.18 -1.02
CA THR A 31 -8.82 -10.17 -0.41
C THR A 31 -7.42 -9.99 -0.96
N ALA A 32 -6.44 -9.87 -0.07
CA ALA A 32 -5.03 -9.83 -0.41
C ALA A 32 -4.33 -11.13 0.00
N ARG A 33 -3.45 -11.64 -0.88
CA ARG A 33 -2.54 -12.75 -0.58
C ARG A 33 -1.11 -12.23 -0.50
N ARG A 34 -0.46 -12.34 0.66
CA ARG A 34 0.93 -11.91 0.87
C ARG A 34 1.87 -13.11 0.97
N ARG A 35 3.13 -12.94 0.54
CA ARG A 35 4.20 -13.97 0.66
C ARG A 35 4.79 -14.12 2.08
N VAL A 36 4.40 -13.29 3.04
CA VAL A 36 4.93 -13.33 4.42
C VAL A 36 3.82 -13.79 5.37
N PRO A 37 3.96 -14.92 6.08
CA PRO A 37 2.92 -15.47 6.94
C PRO A 37 2.89 -14.71 8.27
N ARG A 38 1.87 -13.87 8.51
CA ARG A 38 1.37 -13.36 9.81
C ARG A 38 0.37 -12.20 9.56
N PRO A 39 -0.52 -11.84 10.52
CA PRO A 39 -1.44 -10.69 10.44
C PRO A 39 -0.72 -9.32 10.56
N ALA A 40 0.42 -9.18 9.90
CA ALA A 40 1.24 -7.99 9.90
C ALA A 40 0.54 -6.82 9.19
N LEU A 41 -0.32 -7.08 8.19
CA LEU A 41 -1.03 -6.01 7.49
C LEU A 41 -2.17 -5.48 8.33
N HIS A 42 -2.98 -6.35 8.94
CA HIS A 42 -4.04 -5.93 9.86
C HIS A 42 -3.47 -5.05 10.99
N THR A 43 -2.36 -5.48 11.59
CA THR A 43 -1.68 -4.73 12.66
C THR A 43 -1.17 -3.38 12.17
N ARG A 44 -0.50 -3.33 11.01
CA ARG A 44 -0.01 -2.09 10.42
C ARG A 44 -1.14 -1.12 10.07
N LEU A 45 -2.23 -1.60 9.47
CA LEU A 45 -3.37 -0.77 9.07
C LEU A 45 -4.10 -0.20 10.29
N ARG A 46 -4.26 -0.99 11.37
CA ARG A 46 -4.79 -0.49 12.64
C ARG A 46 -3.92 0.60 13.25
N ALA A 47 -2.60 0.41 13.27
CA ALA A 47 -1.67 1.42 13.76
C ALA A 47 -1.76 2.72 12.94
N LEU A 48 -1.77 2.62 11.61
CA LEU A 48 -1.93 3.78 10.73
C LEU A 48 -3.24 4.53 10.99
N ARG A 49 -4.36 3.81 11.15
CA ARG A 49 -5.67 4.39 11.46
C ARG A 49 -5.68 5.09 12.81
N HIS A 50 -5.08 4.48 13.83
CA HIS A 50 -4.91 5.11 15.15
C HIS A 50 -4.11 6.43 15.07
N HIS A 51 -3.15 6.53 14.14
CA HIS A 51 -2.42 7.76 13.85
C HIS A 51 -3.12 8.73 12.88
N GLY A 52 -4.41 8.51 12.58
CA GLY A 52 -5.22 9.39 11.72
C GLY A 52 -4.99 9.22 10.22
N PHE A 53 -4.32 8.15 9.77
CA PHE A 53 -4.18 7.87 8.34
C PHE A 53 -5.43 7.17 7.79
N GLU A 54 -6.18 7.87 6.95
CA GLU A 54 -7.42 7.35 6.36
C GLU A 54 -7.31 6.90 4.91
N GLY A 55 -6.16 7.14 4.26
CA GLY A 55 -5.95 6.91 2.82
C GLY A 55 -5.71 5.44 2.42
N GLY A 56 -6.03 4.48 3.29
CA GLY A 56 -5.79 3.05 3.05
C GLY A 56 -6.97 2.17 3.45
N PRO A 57 -6.99 0.91 3.01
CA PRO A 57 -8.09 -0.01 3.31
C PRO A 57 -8.17 -0.33 4.80
N LEU A 58 -9.35 -0.72 5.27
CA LEU A 58 -9.60 -1.15 6.65
C LEU A 58 -9.52 -2.68 6.75
N PRO A 59 -8.97 -3.25 7.84
CA PRO A 59 -9.01 -4.69 8.05
C PRO A 59 -10.44 -5.21 8.30
N VAL A 60 -10.83 -6.29 7.61
CA VAL A 60 -12.13 -6.97 7.79
C VAL A 60 -11.95 -8.28 8.55
N ARG A 61 -11.23 -9.26 7.98
CA ARG A 61 -10.99 -10.57 8.64
C ARG A 61 -9.76 -11.30 8.11
N LEU A 62 -9.23 -12.22 8.92
CA LEU A 62 -8.27 -13.22 8.46
C LEU A 62 -9.06 -14.50 8.10
N THR A 63 -8.85 -15.05 6.92
CA THR A 63 -9.50 -16.30 6.48
C THR A 63 -8.75 -17.51 7.00
N SER A 64 -9.42 -18.66 7.08
CA SER A 64 -8.84 -19.94 7.52
C SER A 64 -7.67 -20.41 6.62
N ASP A 65 -7.68 -20.03 5.34
CA ASP A 65 -6.61 -20.31 4.38
C ASP A 65 -5.47 -19.26 4.40
N GLY A 66 -5.46 -18.37 5.41
CA GLY A 66 -4.38 -17.43 5.67
C GLY A 66 -4.38 -16.16 4.80
N ARG A 67 -5.52 -15.80 4.19
CA ARG A 67 -5.67 -14.54 3.44
C ARG A 67 -6.21 -13.42 4.33
N GLU A 68 -5.75 -12.20 4.06
CA GLU A 68 -6.24 -11.00 4.75
C GLU A 68 -7.32 -10.33 3.89
N GLN A 69 -8.53 -10.21 4.43
CA GLN A 69 -9.63 -9.45 3.83
C GLN A 69 -9.64 -8.05 4.40
N LEU A 70 -9.74 -7.07 3.50
CA LEU A 70 -9.73 -5.64 3.79
C LEU A 70 -10.91 -4.98 3.06
N THR A 71 -11.28 -3.76 3.44
CA THR A 71 -12.26 -2.99 2.66
C THR A 71 -11.69 -2.68 1.28
N PHE A 72 -12.57 -2.58 0.29
CA PHE A 72 -12.22 -2.10 -1.03
C PHE A 72 -12.06 -0.57 -0.99
N VAL A 73 -11.03 -0.05 -1.66
CA VAL A 73 -10.84 1.40 -1.84
C VAL A 73 -11.11 1.70 -3.31
N PRO A 74 -12.21 2.40 -3.64
CA PRO A 74 -12.49 2.77 -5.01
C PRO A 74 -11.45 3.77 -5.51
N GLY A 75 -10.95 3.56 -6.73
CA GLY A 75 -9.99 4.44 -7.37
C GLY A 75 -9.47 3.84 -8.67
N GLU A 76 -8.94 4.69 -9.53
CA GLU A 76 -8.28 4.27 -10.76
C GLU A 76 -6.83 3.86 -10.50
N VAL A 77 -6.44 2.70 -11.01
CA VAL A 77 -5.07 2.19 -10.91
C VAL A 77 -4.32 2.52 -12.19
N VAL A 78 -3.14 3.13 -12.04
CA VAL A 78 -2.22 3.41 -13.15
C VAL A 78 -1.53 2.10 -13.54
N LEU A 79 -1.88 1.54 -14.71
CA LEU A 79 -1.26 0.35 -15.28
C LEU A 79 -0.72 0.64 -16.69
N PRO A 80 0.32 -0.08 -17.14
CA PRO A 80 0.77 0.00 -18.52
C PRO A 80 -0.30 -0.46 -19.53
N PRO A 81 -0.41 0.18 -20.71
CA PRO A 81 0.24 1.43 -21.09
C PRO A 81 -0.31 2.59 -20.26
N PHE A 82 0.59 3.40 -19.69
CA PHE A 82 0.19 4.41 -18.72
C PHE A 82 -0.70 5.48 -19.38
N PRO A 83 -1.83 5.84 -18.76
CA PRO A 83 -2.68 6.90 -19.29
C PRO A 83 -1.95 8.24 -19.26
N SER A 84 -2.28 9.14 -20.18
CA SER A 84 -1.61 10.46 -20.34
C SER A 84 -1.64 11.31 -19.06
N TRP A 85 -2.61 11.06 -18.17
CA TRP A 85 -2.73 11.76 -16.90
C TRP A 85 -1.81 11.23 -15.79
N ALA A 86 -1.23 10.03 -15.93
CA ALA A 86 -0.53 9.29 -14.87
C ALA A 86 0.67 10.04 -14.26
N LEU A 87 1.30 10.92 -15.03
CA LEU A 87 2.49 11.68 -14.64
C LEU A 87 2.27 13.20 -14.72
N THR A 88 1.01 13.63 -14.73
CA THR A 88 0.69 15.06 -14.68
C THR A 88 1.01 15.64 -13.30
N GLU A 89 1.33 16.93 -13.21
CA GLU A 89 1.58 17.58 -11.92
C GLU A 89 0.44 17.39 -10.90
N PRO A 90 -0.85 17.47 -11.28
CA PRO A 90 -1.94 17.20 -10.33
C PRO A 90 -1.92 15.77 -9.79
N ALA A 91 -1.64 14.77 -10.63
CA ALA A 91 -1.54 13.38 -10.21
C ALA A 91 -0.36 13.17 -9.24
N LEU A 92 0.82 13.70 -9.58
CA LEU A 92 2.01 13.62 -8.73
C LEU A 92 1.84 14.39 -7.42
N ALA A 93 1.19 15.56 -7.44
CA ALA A 93 0.87 16.32 -6.25
C ALA A 93 -0.10 15.56 -5.33
N SER A 94 -1.10 14.87 -5.90
CA SER A 94 -2.04 14.02 -5.15
C SER A 94 -1.31 12.86 -4.46
N VAL A 95 -0.46 12.13 -5.19
CA VAL A 95 0.38 11.05 -4.63
C VAL A 95 1.34 11.59 -3.56
N GLY A 96 1.96 12.75 -3.80
CA GLY A 96 2.85 13.39 -2.84
C GLY A 96 2.16 13.75 -1.52
N LYS A 97 0.92 14.25 -1.57
CA LYS A 97 0.10 14.50 -0.37
C LYS A 97 -0.22 13.20 0.38
N LEU A 98 -0.58 12.14 -0.34
CA LEU A 98 -0.86 10.83 0.25
C LEU A 98 0.38 10.26 0.96
N LEU A 99 1.54 10.29 0.31
CA LEU A 99 2.80 9.77 0.85
C LEU A 99 3.25 10.55 2.10
N ARG A 100 3.07 11.88 2.14
CA ARG A 100 3.37 12.70 3.33
C ARG A 100 2.49 12.30 4.53
N ARG A 101 1.22 12.01 4.30
CA ARG A 101 0.29 11.51 5.35
C ARG A 101 0.65 10.11 5.80
N LEU A 102 1.09 9.23 4.89
CA LEU A 102 1.50 7.86 5.19
C LEU A 102 2.85 7.79 5.93
N CYS A 103 3.75 8.72 5.62
CA CYS A 103 5.11 8.78 6.16
C CYS A 103 5.30 10.12 6.90
N PRO A 104 4.68 10.29 8.09
CA PRO A 104 4.66 11.57 8.78
C PRO A 104 6.05 12.08 9.19
N ASP A 105 7.07 11.21 9.25
CA ASP A 105 8.34 11.50 9.93
C ASP A 105 9.62 11.32 9.10
N ARG A 106 9.57 11.41 7.75
CA ARG A 106 10.78 11.17 6.93
C ARG A 106 11.13 12.20 5.86
N LEU A 107 10.40 13.32 5.81
CA LEU A 107 10.65 14.41 4.87
C LEU A 107 10.86 15.75 5.58
N ARG A 108 11.46 15.75 6.78
CA ARG A 108 12.20 16.94 7.21
C ARG A 108 13.26 17.15 6.13
N PRO A 109 13.33 18.30 5.44
CA PRO A 109 14.45 18.56 4.55
C PRO A 109 15.70 18.37 5.40
N ARG A 110 16.57 17.42 5.04
CA ARG A 110 17.97 17.49 5.48
C ARG A 110 18.39 18.89 5.06
N GLY A 111 18.77 19.70 6.04
CA GLY A 111 19.12 21.09 5.80
C GLY A 111 20.00 21.18 4.57
N THR A 112 19.62 22.06 3.66
CA THR A 112 20.43 22.45 2.50
C THR A 112 21.65 23.19 3.01
N GLY A 113 22.57 22.46 3.61
CA GLY A 113 23.92 22.89 3.91
C GLY A 113 24.84 21.94 3.15
N PRO A 114 25.83 22.45 2.39
CA PRO A 114 26.85 21.59 1.83
C PRO A 114 27.51 20.79 2.98
N PRO A 115 27.85 19.50 2.77
CA PRO A 115 28.54 18.73 3.80
C PRO A 115 29.84 19.46 4.18
N PRO A 116 30.23 19.51 5.47
CA PRO A 116 31.50 20.10 5.84
C PRO A 116 32.62 19.28 5.18
N LEU A 117 33.22 19.84 4.12
CA LEU A 117 34.46 19.34 3.56
C LEU A 117 35.57 19.72 4.54
N GLY A 118 35.83 18.82 5.48
CA GLY A 118 36.74 19.09 6.59
C GLY A 118 37.47 17.85 7.07
N ARG A 119 38.41 17.36 6.26
CA ARG A 119 39.80 17.18 6.73
C ARG A 119 40.73 16.84 5.57
N ARG A 120 41.50 17.86 5.18
CA ARG A 120 42.71 17.76 4.37
C ARG A 120 43.72 16.97 5.22
N LEU A 121 44.02 15.74 4.83
CA LEU A 121 45.26 15.07 5.23
C LEU A 121 46.39 15.75 4.43
N ALA A 122 46.93 16.81 4.99
CA ALA A 122 48.20 17.39 4.60
C ALA A 122 48.85 17.85 5.90
N ASP A 123 49.60 16.92 6.50
CA ASP A 123 50.88 17.14 7.19
C ASP A 123 51.17 15.93 8.07
N SER A 124 52.05 15.06 7.57
CA SER A 124 53.16 14.36 8.26
C SER A 124 53.53 13.10 7.49
#